data_AF-A0A1N6XSY4-F1
#
_entry.id   AF-A0A1N6XSY4-F1
#
_cell.length_a   1.000
_cell.length_b   1.000
_cell.length_c   1.000
_cell.angle_alpha   90.00
_cell.angle_beta   90.00
_cell.angle_gamma   90.00
#
_symmetry.space_group_name_H-M   'P 1'
#
loop_
_entity.id
_entity.type
_entity.pdbx_description
1 polymer ?
#
loop_
_entity_poly.entity_id
_entity_poly.type
_entity_poly.pdbx_seq_one_letter_code
_entity_poly.pdbx_strand_id
1 'polypeptide(L)' 'MKLSQLEKEIRALQDIIYRLAKETNEYSYGTILKVSQELDKKIFLYQKLKNSCD' A
#
# COMPACT_ATOMS: atom_id res chain seq x y z
N MET A 1 11.00 12.18 2.56
CA MET A 1 9.58 11.87 2.31
C MET A 1 8.81 12.16 3.60
N LYS A 2 7.69 12.89 3.57
CA LYS A 2 6.94 13.21 4.80
C LYS A 2 5.98 12.06 5.14
N LEU A 3 5.75 11.79 6.42
CA LEU A 3 4.80 10.76 6.90
C LEU A 3 3.41 10.91 6.24
N SER A 4 2.91 12.15 6.15
CA SER A 4 1.62 12.45 5.52
C SER A 4 1.54 12.13 4.02
N GLN A 5 2.68 12.13 3.33
CA GLN A 5 2.74 11.72 1.92
C GLN A 5 2.68 10.19 1.81
N LEU A 6 3.38 9.48 2.69
CA LEU A 6 3.32 8.01 2.77
C LEU A 6 1.91 7.52 3.12
N GLU A 7 1.20 8.19 4.02
CA GLU A 7 -0.20 7.84 4.34
C GLU A 7 -1.12 7.97 3.14
N LYS A 8 -0.96 9.03 2.34
CA LYS A 8 -1.74 9.22 1.10
C LYS A 8 -1.44 8.12 0.09
N GLU A 9 -0.17 7.77 -0.08
CA GLU A 9 0.25 6.71 -0.99
C GLU A 9 -0.25 5.33 -0.55
N ILE A 10 -0.18 5.03 0.75
CA ILE A 10 -0.73 3.78 1.34
C ILE A 10 -2.23 3.68 1.07
N ARG A 11 -3.01 4.74 1.33
CA ARG A 11 -4.45 4.76 1.07
C ARG A 11 -4.78 4.58 -0.41
N ALA A 12 -4.04 5.25 -1.30
CA ALA A 12 -4.24 5.10 -2.73
C ALA A 12 -4.01 3.67 -3.22
N LEU A 13 -2.96 2.99 -2.71
CA LEU A 13 -2.68 1.60 -3.05
C LEU A 13 -3.75 0.64 -2.52
N GLN A 14 -4.26 0.88 -1.30
CA GLN A 14 -5.39 0.11 -0.74
C GLN A 14 -6.64 0.24 -1.63
N ASP A 15 -6.99 1.46 -2.04
CA ASP A 15 -8.14 1.71 -2.93
C ASP A 15 -7.99 0.99 -4.28
N ILE A 16 -6.78 0.96 -4.84
CA ILE A 16 -6.50 0.24 -6.09
C ILE A 16 -6.70 -1.26 -5.91
N ILE A 17 -6.18 -1.86 -4.82
CA ILE A 17 -6.37 -3.28 -4.53
C ILE A 17 -7.85 -3.62 -4.41
N TYR A 18 -8.62 -2.83 -3.65
CA TYR A 18 -10.06 -3.05 -3.50
C TYR A 18 -10.82 -2.97 -4.82
N ARG A 19 -10.49 -2.00 -5.69
CA ARG A 19 -11.12 -1.87 -7.00
C ARG A 19 -10.81 -3.06 -7.89
N LEU A 20 -9.53 -3.40 -8.03
CA LEU A 20 -9.09 -4.51 -8.87
C LEU A 20 -9.69 -5.83 -8.40
N ALA A 21 -9.67 -6.09 -7.11
CA ALA A 21 -10.19 -7.34 -6.57
C ALA A 21 -11.71 -7.43 -6.65
N LYS A 22 -12.42 -6.30 -6.64
CA LYS A 22 -13.85 -6.26 -6.93
C LYS A 22 -14.15 -6.58 -8.40
N GLU A 23 -13.28 -6.15 -9.32
CA GLU A 23 -13.40 -6.44 -10.76
C GLU A 23 -13.06 -7.89 -11.10
N THR A 24 -12.04 -8.47 -10.46
CA THR A 24 -11.54 -9.81 -10.76
C THR A 24 -12.11 -10.92 -9.86
N ASN A 25 -12.73 -10.55 -8.73
CA ASN A 25 -13.11 -11.45 -7.63
C ASN A 25 -11.92 -12.28 -7.06
N GLU A 26 -10.69 -11.83 -7.29
CA GLU A 26 -9.46 -12.47 -6.81
C GLU A 26 -8.55 -11.41 -6.19
N TYR A 27 -7.97 -11.68 -5.01
CA TYR A 27 -7.11 -10.73 -4.29
C TYR A 27 -5.61 -11.06 -4.36
N SER A 28 -5.23 -12.15 -5.05
CA SER A 28 -3.90 -12.75 -4.91
C SER A 28 -3.21 -13.08 -6.24
N TYR A 29 -3.69 -12.54 -7.36
CA TYR A 29 -3.12 -12.83 -8.67
C TYR A 29 -2.77 -11.56 -9.47
N GLY A 30 -1.77 -11.71 -10.36
CA GLY A 30 -1.40 -10.71 -11.36
C GLY A 30 -1.11 -9.32 -10.79
N THR A 31 -1.89 -8.33 -11.25
CA THR A 31 -1.71 -6.92 -10.89
C THR A 31 -1.92 -6.67 -9.40
N ILE A 32 -2.84 -7.38 -8.75
CA ILE A 32 -3.14 -7.16 -7.33
C ILE A 32 -1.95 -7.58 -6.47
N LEU A 33 -1.32 -8.71 -6.77
CA LEU A 33 -0.10 -9.14 -6.06
C LEU A 33 1.02 -8.09 -6.16
N LYS A 34 1.21 -7.50 -7.34
CA LYS A 34 2.21 -6.42 -7.54
C LYS A 34 1.88 -5.18 -6.71
N VAL A 35 0.61 -4.76 -6.70
CA VAL A 35 0.17 -3.59 -5.92
C VAL A 35 0.29 -3.87 -4.42
N SER A 36 -0.03 -5.08 -3.96
CA SER A 36 0.15 -5.50 -2.56
C SER A 36 1.61 -5.46 -2.12
N GLN A 37 2.54 -5.93 -2.96
CA GLN A 37 3.98 -5.84 -2.66
C GLN A 37 4.47 -4.38 -2.55
N GLU A 38 3.96 -3.48 -3.39
CA GLU A 38 4.27 -2.05 -3.28
C GLU A 38 3.66 -1.43 -2.03
N LEU A 39 2.43 -1.82 -1.66
CA LEU A 39 1.79 -1.40 -0.41
C LEU A 39 2.63 -1.80 0.80
N ASP A 40 3.11 -3.05 0.85
CA ASP A 40 3.96 -3.54 1.94
C ASP A 40 5.25 -2.72 2.08
N LYS A 41 5.91 -2.39 0.96
CA LYS A 41 7.10 -1.51 0.98
C LYS A 41 6.79 -0.14 1.58
N LYS A 42 5.65 0.46 1.22
CA LYS A 42 5.24 1.77 1.73
C LYS A 42 4.89 1.72 3.22
N ILE A 43 4.22 0.67 3.68
CA ILE A 43 3.93 0.44 5.10
C ILE A 43 5.23 0.28 5.89
N PHE A 44 6.18 -0.51 5.38
CA PHE A 44 7.48 -0.67 6.03
C PHE A 44 8.23 0.67 6.16
N LEU A 45 8.25 1.48 5.11
CA LEU A 45 8.86 2.82 5.15
C LEU A 45 8.14 3.75 6.13
N TYR A 46 6.81 3.71 6.18
CA TYR A 46 6.01 4.48 7.13
C TYR A 46 6.34 4.10 8.57
N GLN A 47 6.36 2.80 8.89
CA GLN A 47 6.71 2.29 10.21
C GLN A 47 8.13 2.69 10.61
N LYS A 48 9.10 2.55 9.69
CA LYS A 48 10.48 2.96 9.93
C LYS A 48 10.57 4.45 10.25
N LEU A 49 9.91 5.31 9.48
CA LEU A 49 9.93 6.76 9.71
C LEU A 49 9.21 7.16 10.99
N LYS A 50 8.09 6.51 11.31
CA LYS A 50 7.34 6.75 12.54
C LYS A 50 8.16 6.39 13.78
N ASN A 51 8.78 5.20 13.77
CA ASN A 51 9.58 4.69 14.89
C ASN A 51 10.99 5.31 14.98
N SER A 52 11.44 6.06 13.95
CA SER A 52 12.72 6.80 14.00
C SER A 52 12.55 8.23 14.53
N CYS A 53 11.32 8.64 14.84
CA CYS A 53 11.00 9.94 15.43
C CYS A 53 10.64 9.85 16.93
N ASP A 54 10.72 8.66 17.53
CA ASP A 54 10.61 8.41 18.98
C ASP A 54 11.99 8.37 19.64
#